data_AF-A0A7S1UJ27-F1
#
_entry.id   AF-A0A7S1UJ27-F1
#
_cell.length_a   1.000
_cell.length_b   1.000
_cell.length_c   1.000
_cell.angle_alpha   90.00
_cell.angle_beta   90.00
_cell.angle_gamma   90.00
#
_symmetry.space_group_name_H-M   'P 1'
#
loop_
_entity.id
_entity.type
_entity.pdbx_description
1 polymer ?
#
loop_
_entity_poly.entity_id
_entity_poly.type
_entity_poly.pdbx_seq_one_letter_code
_entity_poly.pdbx_strand_id
1 'polypeptide(L)'
;IELLIAELSAYMALLMILYLGFGLSRYTMLGQLAANERELFISIVTAYAQTLGEFSFENLNSYDYVLYGFEAFLLIMFTLVVVILLLNMLVTILMELYDDKKESSQTFWCRK
;
A
#
# COMPACT_ATOMS: atom_id res chain seq x y z
N ILE A 1 22.18 7.67 4.13
CA ILE A 1 22.10 6.22 3.72
C ILE A 1 21.63 5.30 4.83
N GLU A 2 22.38 5.09 5.94
CA GLU A 2 21.90 4.18 7.01
C GLU A 2 20.59 4.66 7.66
N LEU A 3 20.41 5.98 7.79
CA LEU A 3 19.19 6.62 8.27
C LEU A 3 18.02 6.43 7.29
N LEU A 4 18.23 6.70 5.99
CA LEU A 4 17.27 6.43 4.92
C LEU A 4 16.78 4.97 4.94
N ILE A 5 17.70 4.01 5.06
CA ILE A 5 17.37 2.58 5.08
C ILE A 5 16.50 2.25 6.30
N ALA A 6 16.80 2.83 7.47
CA ALA A 6 16.01 2.63 8.67
C ALA A 6 14.58 3.20 8.51
N GLU A 7 14.42 4.42 8.00
CA GLU A 7 13.11 5.03 7.77
C GLU A 7 12.29 4.25 6.72
N LEU A 8 12.95 3.87 5.61
CA LEU A 8 12.33 3.11 4.54
C LEU A 8 11.90 1.72 5.01
N SER A 9 12.71 1.07 5.87
CA SER A 9 12.34 -0.21 6.48
C SER A 9 11.11 -0.09 7.39
N ALA A 10 10.96 1.02 8.12
CA ALA A 10 9.80 1.27 8.97
C ALA A 10 8.52 1.44 8.14
N TYR A 11 8.57 2.22 7.04
CA TYR A 11 7.44 2.36 6.11
C TYR A 11 7.06 1.03 5.45
N MET A 12 8.05 0.24 5.04
CA MET A 12 7.82 -1.09 4.45
C MET A 12 7.21 -2.08 5.45
N ALA A 13 7.64 -2.05 6.71
CA ALA A 13 7.04 -2.85 7.77
C ALA A 13 5.58 -2.46 8.02
N LEU A 14 5.28 -1.15 8.02
CA LEU A 14 3.91 -0.64 8.19
C LEU A 14 3.02 -1.05 7.01
N LEU A 15 3.51 -0.96 5.77
CA LEU A 15 2.82 -1.45 4.59
C LEU A 15 2.52 -2.95 4.69
N MET A 16 3.49 -3.78 5.09
CA MET A 16 3.24 -5.22 5.27
C MET A 16 2.14 -5.50 6.29
N ILE A 17 2.13 -4.80 7.43
CA ILE A 17 1.09 -4.95 8.46
C ILE A 17 -0.29 -4.59 7.88
N LEU A 18 -0.37 -3.52 7.09
CA LEU A 18 -1.62 -3.11 6.45
C LEU A 18 -2.12 -4.13 5.43
N TYR A 19 -1.25 -4.62 4.53
CA TYR A 19 -1.62 -5.63 3.54
C TYR A 19 -2.05 -6.94 4.21
N LEU A 20 -1.36 -7.37 5.26
CA LEU A 20 -1.73 -8.57 6.02
C LEU A 20 -3.07 -8.39 6.75
N GLY A 21 -3.27 -7.25 7.41
CA GLY A 21 -4.52 -6.95 8.11
C GLY A 21 -5.71 -6.88 7.15
N PHE A 22 -5.53 -6.23 6.01
CA PHE A 22 -6.57 -6.12 4.99
C PHE A 22 -6.85 -7.46 4.31
N GLY A 23 -5.82 -8.23 3.93
CA GLY A 23 -5.99 -9.57 3.38
C GLY A 23 -6.68 -10.53 4.35
N LEU A 24 -6.36 -10.47 5.65
CA LEU A 24 -7.07 -11.24 6.68
C LEU A 24 -8.55 -10.82 6.81
N SER A 25 -8.83 -9.51 6.74
CA SER A 25 -10.21 -9.02 6.77
C SER A 25 -11.02 -9.53 5.57
N ARG A 26 -10.44 -9.51 4.36
CA ARG A 26 -11.11 -10.02 3.16
C ARG A 26 -11.26 -11.54 3.19
N TYR A 27 -10.24 -12.27 3.63
CA TYR A 27 -10.33 -13.71 3.84
C TYR A 27 -11.45 -14.10 4.82
N THR A 28 -11.57 -13.40 5.95
CA THR A 28 -12.60 -13.73 6.96
C THR A 28 -14.01 -13.35 6.51
N MET A 29 -14.18 -12.23 5.80
CA MET A 29 -15.48 -11.76 5.35
C MET A 29 -15.96 -12.41 4.05
N LEU A 30 -15.05 -12.68 3.10
CA LEU A 30 -15.35 -13.18 1.76
C LEU A 30 -14.88 -14.62 1.51
N GLY A 31 -14.06 -15.22 2.39
CA GLY A 31 -13.50 -16.55 2.17
C GLY A 31 -14.54 -17.68 2.13
N GLN A 32 -15.75 -17.46 2.64
CA GLN A 32 -16.86 -18.41 2.50
C GLN A 32 -17.66 -18.21 1.20
N LEU A 33 -17.52 -17.04 0.56
CA LEU A 33 -18.43 -16.51 -0.45
C LEU A 33 -17.77 -16.42 -1.84
N ALA A 34 -16.49 -16.07 -1.90
CA ALA A 34 -15.73 -15.92 -3.14
C ALA A 34 -14.65 -17.02 -3.25
N ALA A 35 -14.65 -17.75 -4.36
CA ALA A 35 -13.64 -18.80 -4.63
C ALA A 35 -12.20 -18.24 -4.65
N ASN A 36 -12.02 -16.98 -5.07
CA ASN A 36 -10.72 -16.32 -5.16
C ASN A 36 -10.18 -15.86 -3.79
N GLU A 37 -11.02 -15.74 -2.76
CA GLU A 37 -10.64 -15.27 -1.43
C GLU A 37 -10.52 -16.42 -0.41
N ARG A 38 -10.66 -17.67 -0.87
CA ARG A 38 -10.50 -18.88 -0.03
C ARG A 38 -9.06 -19.18 0.37
N GLU A 39 -8.09 -18.55 -0.29
CA GLU A 39 -6.68 -18.69 0.02
C GLU A 39 -6.12 -17.35 0.49
N LEU A 40 -5.53 -17.35 1.69
CA LEU A 40 -4.94 -16.15 2.31
C LEU A 40 -3.92 -15.47 1.41
N PHE A 41 -3.09 -16.25 0.72
CA PHE A 41 -2.07 -15.71 -0.19
C PHE A 41 -2.69 -15.00 -1.39
N ILE A 42 -3.75 -15.55 -1.97
CA ILE A 42 -4.45 -14.93 -3.10
C ILE A 42 -5.08 -13.61 -2.63
N SER A 43 -5.71 -13.59 -1.45
CA SER A 43 -6.33 -12.38 -0.88
C SER A 43 -5.36 -11.21 -0.66
N ILE A 44 -4.12 -11.51 -0.25
CA ILE A 44 -3.07 -10.50 -0.07
C ILE A 44 -2.55 -10.00 -1.42
N VAL A 45 -2.34 -10.89 -2.39
CA VAL A 45 -1.87 -10.53 -3.73
C VAL A 45 -2.91 -9.71 -4.49
N THR A 46 -4.20 -10.07 -4.37
CA THR A 46 -5.29 -9.30 -4.97
C THR A 46 -5.43 -7.93 -4.32
N ALA A 47 -5.23 -7.80 -3.01
CA ALA A 47 -5.19 -6.50 -2.34
C ALA A 47 -4.11 -5.57 -2.91
N TYR A 48 -2.92 -6.11 -3.23
CA TYR A 48 -1.87 -5.33 -3.89
C TYR A 48 -2.30 -4.85 -5.28
N ALA A 49 -2.81 -5.75 -6.14
CA ALA A 49 -3.30 -5.38 -7.47
C ALA A 49 -4.43 -4.33 -7.40
N GLN A 50 -5.36 -4.48 -6.44
CA GLN A 50 -6.45 -3.53 -6.21
C GLN A 50 -5.95 -2.14 -5.79
N THR A 51 -4.90 -2.04 -4.97
CA THR A 51 -4.31 -0.72 -4.63
C THR A 51 -3.69 -0.01 -5.84
N LEU A 52 -3.25 -0.77 -6.85
CA LEU A 52 -2.75 -0.24 -8.11
C LEU A 52 -3.85 0.11 -9.12
N GLY A 53 -5.12 -0.09 -8.74
CA GLY A 53 -6.28 0.25 -9.56
C GLY A 53 -6.86 -0.92 -10.37
N GLU A 54 -6.35 -2.14 -10.18
CA GLU A 54 -6.91 -3.32 -10.83
C GLU A 54 -8.13 -3.82 -10.06
N PHE A 55 -9.29 -3.21 -10.34
CA PHE A 55 -10.56 -3.58 -9.74
C PHE A 55 -11.32 -4.57 -10.62
N SER A 56 -11.59 -5.77 -10.11
CA SER A 56 -12.54 -6.70 -10.71
C SER A 56 -13.87 -6.61 -9.96
N PHE A 57 -14.87 -6.00 -10.62
CA PHE A 57 -16.25 -5.90 -10.13
C PHE A 57 -17.12 -7.09 -10.60
N GLU A 58 -16.51 -8.09 -11.25
CA GLU A 58 -17.21 -9.08 -12.08
C GLU A 58 -17.99 -10.13 -11.25
N ASN A 59 -17.68 -10.27 -9.96
CA ASN A 59 -18.31 -11.25 -9.07
C ASN A 59 -19.41 -10.68 -8.16
N LEU A 60 -19.87 -9.44 -8.40
CA LEU A 60 -20.61 -8.65 -7.42
C LEU A 60 -22.13 -8.78 -7.43
N ASN A 61 -22.72 -9.40 -8.44
CA ASN A 61 -24.19 -9.52 -8.54
C ASN A 61 -24.81 -10.57 -7.60
N SER A 62 -24.00 -11.31 -6.84
CA SER A 62 -24.44 -12.46 -6.05
C SER A 62 -24.51 -12.18 -4.54
N TYR A 63 -24.09 -10.99 -4.09
CA TYR A 63 -23.88 -10.70 -2.66
C TYR A 63 -24.96 -9.80 -2.06
N ASP A 64 -25.14 -9.96 -0.75
CA ASP A 64 -26.00 -9.09 0.05
C ASP A 64 -25.53 -7.64 -0.06
N TYR A 65 -26.45 -6.72 -0.43
CA TYR A 65 -26.12 -5.32 -0.75
C TYR A 65 -25.39 -4.59 0.38
N VAL A 66 -25.64 -4.99 1.63
CA VAL A 66 -25.00 -4.42 2.83
C VAL A 66 -23.53 -4.84 2.92
N LEU A 67 -23.23 -6.12 2.69
CA LEU A 67 -21.86 -6.64 2.73
C LEU A 67 -21.02 -5.99 1.61
N TYR A 68 -21.63 -5.79 0.44
CA TYR A 68 -20.99 -5.14 -0.69
C TYR A 68 -20.61 -3.68 -0.40
N GLY A 69 -21.54 -2.88 0.13
CA GLY A 69 -21.26 -1.48 0.46
C GLY A 69 -20.15 -1.34 1.50
N PHE A 70 -20.08 -2.27 2.45
CA PHE A 70 -19.04 -2.30 3.48
C PHE A 70 -17.67 -2.69 2.90
N GLU A 71 -17.61 -3.66 1.98
CA GLU A 71 -16.38 -4.09 1.31
C GLU A 71 -15.79 -2.96 0.44
N ALA A 72 -16.65 -2.31 -0.36
CA ALA A 72 -16.25 -1.18 -1.18
C ALA A 72 -15.73 -0.01 -0.33
N PHE A 73 -16.39 0.29 0.80
CA PHE A 73 -15.93 1.31 1.74
C PHE A 73 -14.57 0.97 2.36
N LEU A 74 -14.39 -0.29 2.81
CA LEU A 74 -13.12 -0.76 3.35
C LEU A 74 -11.99 -0.67 2.32
N LEU A 75 -12.26 -1.06 1.08
CA LEU A 75 -11.29 -0.99 -0.01
C LEU A 75 -10.89 0.46 -0.30
N ILE A 76 -11.85 1.39 -0.39
CA ILE A 76 -11.55 2.82 -0.61
C ILE A 76 -10.68 3.37 0.53
N MET A 77 -11.04 3.09 1.79
CA MET A 77 -10.27 3.54 2.95
C MET A 77 -8.87 2.95 2.96
N PHE A 78 -8.73 1.65 2.66
CA PHE A 78 -7.45 0.99 2.56
C PHE A 78 -6.56 1.60 1.46
N THR A 79 -7.11 1.76 0.25
CA THR A 79 -6.39 2.38 -0.88
C THR A 79 -5.94 3.80 -0.53
N LEU A 80 -6.79 4.61 0.11
CA LEU A 80 -6.41 5.96 0.54
C LEU A 80 -5.23 5.95 1.50
N VAL A 81 -5.26 5.08 2.53
CA VAL A 81 -4.17 4.96 3.51
C VAL A 81 -2.88 4.50 2.85
N VAL A 82 -2.94 3.47 1.99
CA VAL A 82 -1.77 2.95 1.27
C VAL A 82 -1.18 4.02 0.35
N VAL A 83 -2.00 4.74 -0.40
CA VAL A 83 -1.53 5.82 -1.29
C VAL A 83 -0.86 6.94 -0.49
N ILE A 84 -1.44 7.36 0.64
CA ILE A 84 -0.83 8.38 1.51
C ILE A 84 0.54 7.91 2.02
N LEU A 85 0.65 6.65 2.45
CA LEU A 85 1.93 6.09 2.92
C LEU A 85 2.98 6.03 1.81
N LEU A 86 2.60 5.56 0.62
CA LEU A 86 3.49 5.52 -0.54
C LEU A 86 3.95 6.93 -0.94
N LEU A 87 3.05 7.91 -0.90
CA LEU A 87 3.37 9.30 -1.24
C LEU A 87 4.30 9.93 -0.19
N ASN A 88 4.06 9.69 1.10
CA ASN A 88 4.96 10.14 2.18
C ASN A 88 6.35 9.50 2.05
N MET A 89 6.42 8.21 1.74
CA MET A 89 7.68 7.51 1.51
C MET A 89 8.44 8.09 0.31
N LEU A 90 7.74 8.35 -0.81
CA LEU A 90 8.34 8.96 -2.00
C LEU A 90 8.91 10.35 -1.72
N VAL A 91 8.15 11.19 -0.99
CA VAL A 91 8.59 12.54 -0.61
C VAL A 91 9.85 12.48 0.27
N THR A 92 9.88 11.56 1.24
CA THR A 92 11.03 11.38 2.14
C THR A 92 12.29 11.02 1.35
N ILE A 93 12.19 10.07 0.41
CA ILE A 93 13.32 9.66 -0.44
C ILE A 93 13.80 10.83 -1.32
N LEU A 94 12.87 11.60 -1.90
CA LEU A 94 13.20 12.74 -2.74
C LEU A 94 13.92 13.86 -1.98
N MET A 95 13.49 14.15 -0.75
CA MET A 95 14.15 15.17 0.10
C MET A 95 15.57 14.76 0.44
N GLU A 96 15.81 13.51 0.84
CA GLU A 96 17.16 13.08 1.22
C GLU A 96 18.11 13.05 0.01
N LEU A 97 17.63 12.58 -1.15
CA LEU A 97 18.41 12.65 -2.40
C LEU A 97 18.71 14.10 -2.84
N TYR A 98 17.78 15.02 -2.59
CA TYR A 98 17.96 16.43 -2.90
C TYR A 98 19.03 17.06 -1.99
N ASP A 99 18.99 16.77 -0.68
CA ASP A 99 19.96 17.28 0.29
C ASP A 99 21.38 16.75 0.01
N ASP A 100 21.52 15.45 -0.29
CA ASP A 100 22.80 14.85 -0.70
C ASP A 100 23.39 15.55 -1.94
N LYS A 101 22.55 15.85 -2.94
CA LYS A 101 22.99 16.53 -4.17
C LYS A 101 23.32 18.00 -3.93
N LYS A 102 22.62 18.68 -3.03
CA LYS A 102 22.87 20.07 -2.66
C LYS A 102 24.22 20.21 -1.96
N GLU A 103 24.53 19.33 -1.00
CA GLU A 103 25.81 19.34 -0.28
C GLU A 103 26.99 19.08 -1.24
N SER A 104 26.85 18.09 -2.14
CA SER A 104 27.86 17.79 -3.16
C SER A 104 28.08 18.96 -4.14
N SER A 105 27.03 19.70 -4.48
CA SER A 105 27.14 20.87 -5.37
C SER A 105 27.80 22.06 -4.67
N GLN A 106 27.45 22.35 -3.42
CA GLN A 106 28.06 23.46 -2.68
C GLN A 106 29.56 23.26 -2.43
N THR A 107 29.98 22.04 -2.11
CA THR A 107 31.40 21.71 -1.95
C THR A 107 32.20 21.82 -3.24
N PHE A 108 31.58 21.53 -4.40
CA PHE A 108 32.21 21.72 -5.71
C PHE A 108 32.35 23.21 -6.08
N TRP A 109 31.37 24.03 -5.72
CA TRP A 109 31.41 25.48 -5.95
C TRP A 109 32.43 26.20 -5.05
N CYS A 110 32.55 25.81 -3.77
CA CYS A 110 33.54 26.41 -2.84
C CYS A 110 35.00 26.02 -3.13
N ARG A 111 35.23 25.06 -4.04
CA ARG A 111 36.58 24.64 -4.47
C ARG A 111 37.07 25.32 -5.75
N LYS A 112 36.24 26.13 -6.40
CA LYS A 112 36.62 27.03 -7.50
C LYS A 112 36.75 28.45 -6.99
#